data_AF-A0A2X2EE62-F1
#
_entry.id   AF-A0A2X2EE62-F1
#
_cell.length_a   1.000
_cell.length_b   1.000
_cell.length_c   1.000
_cell.angle_alpha   90.00
_cell.angle_beta   90.00
_cell.angle_gamma   90.00
#
_symmetry.space_group_name_H-M   'P 1'
#
loop_
_entity.id
_entity.type
_entity.pdbx_description
1 polymer ?
#
loop_
_entity_poly.entity_id
_entity_poly.type
_entity_poly.pdbx_seq_one_letter_code
_entity_poly.pdbx_strand_id
1 'polypeptide(L)'
;MTPVMSRSTTLELGLLGKQATLEQGQRLETVLKDAAASMGEVVDFALTLKAGYAAVRNEHGQVEAVIIPYKTDFRAPGARPVSFSIQSERDNPQYAAAPMSLVEGLSPARGENDAAWRQQCFINEALRRNTATMLAIGDCVITSQVLQSNQGPLKPDFYVLKGHDLGFSVLESLRTGRAALVKNAAADMTKITLTNDLESRLSNHPRVTSFGIQRCARNDDHEHHILIGRTPSDNLVPLAKAVGKDELDFMTSRMWEVAKTKQESLRSLEQSPIYKYMRDNNLTEAVMEQARGIEPQILSDLVIEVTAPQSEQEYTVESNGPSI
;
A
#
# COMPACT_ATOMS: atom_id res chain seq x y z
N MET A 1 -44.34 37.94 38.66
CA MET A 1 -44.06 38.34 37.27
C MET A 1 -42.77 39.13 37.28
N THR A 2 -41.67 38.49 36.90
CA THR A 2 -40.33 39.08 36.84
C THR A 2 -39.94 39.20 35.37
N PRO A 3 -39.53 40.38 34.89
CA PRO A 3 -39.13 40.55 33.50
C PRO A 3 -37.73 39.95 33.29
N VAL A 4 -37.61 39.11 32.28
CA VAL A 4 -36.35 38.58 31.75
C VAL A 4 -35.65 39.72 31.02
N MET A 5 -34.60 40.28 31.62
CA MET A 5 -33.71 41.21 30.91
C MET A 5 -32.68 40.41 30.10
N SER A 6 -32.72 40.70 28.81
CA SER A 6 -31.80 40.33 27.75
C SER A 6 -30.33 40.47 28.19
N ARG A 7 -29.57 39.38 28.06
CA ARG A 7 -28.12 39.49 27.92
C ARG A 7 -27.82 39.79 26.46
N SER A 8 -27.56 41.07 26.20
CA SER A 8 -26.81 41.53 25.03
C SER A 8 -25.47 40.80 25.01
N THR A 9 -25.28 39.92 24.03
CA THR A 9 -23.94 39.45 23.67
C THR A 9 -23.39 40.44 22.65
N THR A 10 -22.66 41.42 23.16
CA THR A 10 -21.91 42.40 22.38
C THR A 10 -20.95 41.68 21.44
N LEU A 11 -21.19 41.83 20.14
CA LEU A 11 -20.28 41.50 19.06
C LEU A 11 -19.12 42.51 19.10
N GLU A 12 -17.98 42.11 19.67
CA GLU A 12 -16.71 42.79 19.43
C GLU A 12 -15.81 41.90 18.57
N LEU A 13 -15.32 42.51 17.49
CA LEU A 13 -14.44 41.93 16.50
C LEU A 13 -13.10 41.50 17.12
N GLY A 14 -12.87 40.19 17.13
CA GLY A 14 -11.57 39.54 17.32
C GLY A 14 -11.54 38.24 16.54
N LEU A 15 -10.55 38.08 15.65
CA LEU A 15 -10.28 36.86 14.90
C LEU A 15 -10.11 35.63 15.81
N LEU A 16 -10.53 34.45 15.28
CA LEU A 16 -10.09 33.09 15.61
C LEU A 16 -10.67 32.41 16.87
N GLY A 17 -11.55 31.42 16.63
CA GLY A 17 -11.77 30.27 17.51
C GLY A 17 -13.16 30.16 18.11
N LYS A 18 -14.10 29.54 17.39
CA LYS A 18 -15.35 29.06 17.98
C LYS A 18 -15.11 27.65 18.54
N GLN A 19 -15.59 27.39 19.75
CA GLN A 19 -15.56 26.07 20.36
C GLN A 19 -17.00 25.56 20.45
N ALA A 20 -17.23 24.35 19.96
CA ALA A 20 -18.44 23.60 20.19
C ALA A 20 -18.10 22.31 20.94
N THR A 21 -19.09 21.76 21.63
CA THR A 21 -18.98 20.41 22.20
C THR A 21 -19.86 19.50 21.36
N LEU A 22 -19.26 18.46 20.78
CA LEU A 22 -19.96 17.42 20.06
C LEU A 22 -20.48 16.40 21.09
N GLU A 23 -21.79 16.39 21.29
CA GLU A 23 -22.43 15.46 22.23
C GLU A 23 -22.48 14.04 21.67
N GLN A 24 -22.72 13.06 22.55
CA GLN A 24 -22.80 11.66 22.16
C GLN A 24 -23.96 11.44 21.18
N GLY A 25 -23.64 10.98 19.96
CA GLY A 25 -24.61 10.75 18.88
C GLY A 25 -24.80 11.92 17.92
N GLN A 26 -24.26 13.11 18.21
CA GLN A 26 -24.26 14.22 17.25
C GLN A 26 -23.21 13.99 16.16
N ARG A 27 -23.55 14.39 14.93
CA ARG A 27 -22.62 14.36 13.79
C ARG A 27 -21.84 15.66 13.72
N LEU A 28 -20.52 15.58 13.54
CA LEU A 28 -19.66 16.73 13.35
C LEU A 28 -20.13 17.61 12.18
N GLU A 29 -20.64 16.97 11.13
CA GLU A 29 -21.25 17.63 9.97
C GLU A 29 -22.37 18.59 10.38
N THR A 30 -23.28 18.16 11.26
CA THR A 30 -24.40 18.99 11.74
C THR A 30 -23.88 20.21 12.50
N VAL A 31 -22.93 20.02 13.42
CA VAL A 31 -22.35 21.11 14.22
C VAL A 31 -21.67 22.16 13.33
N LEU A 32 -20.90 21.71 12.33
CA LEU A 32 -20.21 22.63 11.43
C LEU A 32 -21.17 23.27 10.41
N LYS A 33 -22.23 22.59 10.00
CA LYS A 33 -23.29 23.14 9.16
C LYS A 33 -24.06 24.24 9.88
N ASP A 34 -24.39 24.03 11.16
CA ASP A 34 -25.03 25.06 12.00
C ASP A 34 -24.11 26.28 12.20
N ALA A 35 -22.79 26.04 12.34
CA ALA A 35 -21.82 27.11 12.36
C ALA A 35 -21.78 27.89 11.03
N ALA A 36 -21.86 27.20 9.88
CA ALA A 36 -21.93 27.81 8.56
C ALA A 36 -23.18 28.69 8.40
N ALA A 37 -24.31 28.27 9.00
CA ALA A 37 -25.58 28.99 8.92
C ALA A 37 -25.52 30.40 9.54
N SER A 38 -24.54 30.69 10.39
CA SER A 38 -24.30 32.06 10.88
C SER A 38 -23.84 33.04 9.79
N MET A 39 -23.46 32.55 8.61
CA MET A 39 -23.03 33.34 7.45
C MET A 39 -24.14 33.50 6.39
N GLY A 40 -25.28 32.83 6.53
CA GLY A 40 -26.39 32.82 5.57
C GLY A 40 -27.08 31.46 5.45
N GLU A 41 -27.92 31.30 4.44
CA GLU A 41 -28.63 30.03 4.19
C GLU A 41 -27.66 28.99 3.59
N VAL A 42 -27.45 27.87 4.29
CA VAL A 42 -26.58 26.79 3.79
C VAL A 42 -27.32 25.98 2.71
N VAL A 43 -26.85 26.10 1.47
CA VAL A 43 -27.42 25.41 0.29
C VAL A 43 -26.85 24.00 0.14
N ASP A 44 -25.56 23.84 0.39
CA ASP A 44 -24.86 22.55 0.33
C ASP A 44 -23.74 22.50 1.38
N PHE A 45 -23.38 21.30 1.81
CA PHE A 45 -22.33 21.08 2.80
C PHE A 45 -21.55 19.80 2.51
N ALA A 46 -20.23 19.89 2.56
CA ALA A 46 -19.33 18.74 2.44
C ALA A 46 -18.32 18.73 3.57
N LEU A 47 -18.15 17.57 4.22
CA LEU A 47 -17.15 17.39 5.27
C LEU A 47 -15.92 16.66 4.74
N THR A 48 -14.74 17.18 5.05
CA THR A 48 -13.46 16.47 4.86
C THR A 48 -12.72 16.35 6.19
N LEU A 49 -11.60 15.61 6.22
CA LEU A 49 -10.78 15.47 7.43
C LEU A 49 -10.05 16.76 7.86
N LYS A 50 -9.97 17.77 6.99
CA LYS A 50 -9.28 19.03 7.28
C LYS A 50 -10.23 20.18 7.59
N ALA A 51 -11.39 20.20 6.93
CA ALA A 51 -12.36 21.27 7.03
C ALA A 51 -13.76 20.80 6.60
N GLY A 52 -14.79 21.44 7.13
CA GLY A 52 -16.10 21.49 6.49
C GLY A 52 -16.11 22.57 5.40
N TYR A 53 -16.80 22.33 4.31
CA TYR A 53 -17.03 23.30 3.24
C TYR A 53 -18.53 23.48 3.10
N ALA A 54 -18.99 24.73 3.13
CA ALA A 54 -20.41 25.06 3.00
C ALA A 54 -20.59 26.00 1.80
N ALA A 55 -21.57 25.72 0.96
CA ALA A 55 -22.08 26.68 -0.01
C ALA A 55 -23.18 27.48 0.69
N VAL A 56 -22.94 28.77 0.91
CA VAL A 56 -23.84 29.63 1.70
C VAL A 56 -24.40 30.74 0.81
N ARG A 57 -25.73 30.81 0.74
CA ARG A 57 -26.43 31.90 0.08
C ARG A 57 -26.49 33.10 1.01
N ASN A 58 -25.84 34.19 0.62
CA ASN A 58 -25.87 35.46 1.33
C ASN A 58 -27.18 36.23 1.06
N GLU A 59 -27.36 37.35 1.76
CA GLU A 59 -28.55 38.21 1.68
C GLU A 59 -28.82 38.78 0.27
N HIS A 60 -27.81 38.80 -0.60
CA HIS A 60 -27.91 39.23 -2.00
C HIS A 60 -28.25 38.08 -2.96
N GLY A 61 -28.62 36.91 -2.44
CA GLY A 61 -28.97 35.72 -3.22
C GLY A 61 -27.77 35.02 -3.86
N GLN A 62 -26.54 35.43 -3.55
CA GLN A 62 -25.34 34.81 -4.10
C GLN A 62 -24.83 33.70 -3.21
N VAL A 63 -24.42 32.60 -3.83
CA VAL A 63 -23.89 31.41 -3.17
C VAL A 63 -22.37 31.47 -3.17
N GLU A 64 -21.77 31.60 -1.98
CA GLU A 64 -20.32 31.71 -1.77
C GLU A 64 -19.82 30.54 -0.90
N ALA A 65 -18.56 30.16 -1.07
CA ALA A 65 -17.98 29.10 -0.24
C ALA A 65 -17.49 29.63 1.10
N VAL A 66 -17.92 28.94 2.16
CA VAL A 66 -17.44 29.10 3.53
C VAL A 66 -16.63 27.87 3.91
N ILE A 67 -15.40 28.10 4.35
CA ILE A 67 -14.46 27.07 4.78
C ILE A 67 -14.45 27.04 6.30
N ILE A 68 -14.59 25.86 6.87
CA ILE A 68 -14.66 25.65 8.32
C ILE A 68 -13.56 24.66 8.73
N PRO A 69 -12.29 25.11 8.85
CA PRO A 69 -11.25 24.27 9.42
C PRO A 69 -11.62 23.93 10.86
N TYR A 70 -11.42 22.66 11.22
CA TYR A 70 -11.73 22.18 12.55
C TYR A 70 -10.60 21.31 13.09
N LYS A 71 -10.55 21.21 14.43
CA LYS A 71 -9.78 20.21 15.16
C LYS A 71 -10.67 19.59 16.21
N THR A 72 -10.63 18.27 16.30
CA THR A 72 -11.32 17.51 17.33
C THR A 72 -10.49 16.29 17.69
N ASP A 73 -10.52 15.91 18.96
CA ASP A 73 -9.88 14.68 19.42
C ASP A 73 -10.85 13.51 19.29
N PHE A 74 -10.68 12.72 18.23
CA PHE A 74 -11.48 11.53 17.99
C PHE A 74 -11.21 10.37 18.97
N ARG A 75 -10.17 10.47 19.82
CA ARG A 75 -9.81 9.45 20.81
C ARG A 75 -10.42 9.72 22.19
N ALA A 76 -11.04 10.88 22.41
CA ALA A 76 -11.63 11.25 23.69
C ALA A 76 -12.87 10.38 24.01
N PRO A 77 -12.92 9.70 25.16
CA PRO A 77 -14.08 8.91 25.59
C PRO A 77 -15.16 9.84 26.16
N GLY A 78 -16.10 10.31 25.32
CA GLY A 78 -17.25 11.12 25.76
C GLY A 78 -17.58 12.29 24.82
N ALA A 79 -18.21 13.33 25.37
CA ALA A 79 -18.48 14.58 24.65
C ALA A 79 -17.16 15.21 24.18
N ARG A 80 -17.07 15.58 22.90
CA ARG A 80 -15.79 15.93 22.26
C ARG A 80 -15.71 17.42 22.00
N PRO A 81 -14.65 18.11 22.45
CA PRO A 81 -14.44 19.49 22.04
C PRO A 81 -14.13 19.54 20.54
N VAL A 82 -14.77 20.46 19.84
CA VAL A 82 -14.53 20.80 18.44
C VAL A 82 -14.14 22.27 18.41
N SER A 83 -12.88 22.55 18.13
CA SER A 83 -12.42 23.91 17.84
C SER A 83 -12.50 24.13 16.35
N PHE A 84 -13.16 25.20 15.91
CA PHE A 84 -13.26 25.54 14.50
C PHE A 84 -13.15 27.04 14.25
N SER A 85 -12.88 27.40 13.01
CA SER A 85 -12.89 28.79 12.54
C SER A 85 -13.74 28.88 11.28
N ILE A 86 -14.43 29.99 11.08
CA ILE A 86 -15.20 30.26 9.86
C ILE A 86 -14.33 31.17 8.98
N GLN A 87 -14.09 30.75 7.75
CA GLN A 87 -13.15 31.36 6.82
C GLN A 87 -13.78 31.49 5.43
N SER A 88 -13.33 32.47 4.65
CA SER A 88 -13.74 32.67 3.26
C SER A 88 -12.82 31.93 2.29
N GLU A 89 -13.33 31.48 1.15
CA GLU A 89 -12.50 30.96 0.05
C GLU A 89 -11.46 31.96 -0.44
N ARG A 90 -11.77 33.26 -0.41
CA ARG A 90 -10.90 34.33 -0.91
C ARG A 90 -9.56 34.41 -0.20
N ASP A 91 -9.54 34.14 1.10
CA ASP A 91 -8.36 34.40 1.95
C ASP A 91 -7.61 33.12 2.33
N ASN A 92 -8.04 31.95 1.82
CA ASN A 92 -7.62 30.65 2.35
C ASN A 92 -7.24 29.62 1.27
N PRO A 93 -6.24 29.92 0.42
CA PRO A 93 -5.77 29.01 -0.63
C PRO A 93 -5.24 27.68 -0.07
N GLN A 94 -4.73 27.66 1.16
CA GLN A 94 -4.25 26.45 1.84
C GLN A 94 -5.36 25.41 2.09
N TYR A 95 -6.63 25.79 2.00
CA TYR A 95 -7.80 24.94 2.13
C TYR A 95 -8.55 24.73 0.81
N ALA A 96 -7.92 24.96 -0.35
CA ALA A 96 -8.52 24.76 -1.66
C ALA A 96 -8.68 23.28 -2.04
N ALA A 97 -9.54 22.56 -1.33
CA ALA A 97 -9.67 21.11 -1.41
C ALA A 97 -11.13 20.63 -1.36
N ALA A 98 -12.08 21.53 -1.60
CA ALA A 98 -13.52 21.25 -1.60
C ALA A 98 -13.90 20.32 -2.78
N PRO A 99 -14.94 19.48 -2.62
CA PRO A 99 -15.45 18.66 -3.72
C PRO A 99 -16.00 19.51 -4.87
N MET A 100 -15.83 19.04 -6.10
CA MET A 100 -16.30 19.77 -7.28
C MET A 100 -17.82 19.96 -7.33
N SER A 101 -18.60 19.01 -6.78
CA SER A 101 -20.06 19.15 -6.68
C SER A 101 -20.48 20.40 -5.92
N LEU A 102 -19.75 20.77 -4.86
CA LEU A 102 -20.00 21.98 -4.09
C LEU A 102 -19.55 23.22 -4.88
N VAL A 103 -18.35 23.16 -5.49
CA VAL A 103 -17.77 24.27 -6.27
C VAL A 103 -18.65 24.65 -7.46
N GLU A 104 -19.23 23.67 -8.15
CA GLU A 104 -20.16 23.86 -9.27
C GLU A 104 -21.47 24.55 -8.86
N GLY A 105 -21.87 24.42 -7.59
CA GLY A 105 -23.05 25.09 -7.02
C GLY A 105 -22.82 26.55 -6.62
N LEU A 106 -21.59 27.07 -6.71
CA LEU A 106 -21.26 28.43 -6.32
C LEU A 106 -21.63 29.44 -7.40
N SER A 107 -22.05 30.65 -6.99
CA SER A 107 -22.22 31.78 -7.89
C SER A 107 -20.88 32.20 -8.52
N PRO A 108 -20.85 32.85 -9.70
CA PRO A 108 -19.61 33.25 -10.36
C PRO A 108 -18.63 33.97 -9.43
N ALA A 109 -17.33 33.70 -9.60
CA ALA A 109 -16.30 34.34 -8.80
C ALA A 109 -16.34 35.87 -8.97
N ARG A 110 -16.25 36.60 -7.85
CA ARG A 110 -16.25 38.06 -7.80
C ARG A 110 -14.86 38.66 -7.99
N GLY A 111 -13.80 37.90 -7.72
CA GLY A 111 -12.42 38.36 -7.80
C GLY A 111 -11.42 37.26 -8.16
N GLU A 112 -10.17 37.67 -8.33
CA GLU A 112 -9.09 36.77 -8.72
C GLU A 112 -8.81 35.71 -7.65
N ASN A 113 -8.97 36.05 -6.37
CA ASN A 113 -8.64 35.15 -5.26
C ASN A 113 -9.62 33.99 -5.11
N ASP A 114 -10.93 34.22 -5.22
CA ASP A 114 -11.93 33.16 -5.23
C ASP A 114 -11.87 32.34 -6.53
N ALA A 115 -11.59 32.97 -7.67
CA ALA A 115 -11.32 32.24 -8.90
C ALA A 115 -10.11 31.30 -8.76
N ALA A 116 -9.00 31.79 -8.20
CA ALA A 116 -7.80 31.01 -7.94
C ALA A 116 -8.05 29.86 -6.96
N TRP A 117 -8.82 30.10 -5.89
CA TRP A 117 -9.19 29.04 -4.94
C TRP A 117 -10.00 27.93 -5.60
N ARG A 118 -10.99 28.28 -6.43
CA ARG A 118 -11.82 27.31 -7.16
C ARG A 118 -11.02 26.54 -8.21
N GLN A 119 -10.14 27.22 -8.93
CA GLN A 119 -9.22 26.58 -9.87
C GLN A 119 -8.28 25.61 -9.14
N GLN A 120 -7.79 25.97 -7.96
CA GLN A 120 -6.95 25.09 -7.16
C GLN A 120 -7.74 23.89 -6.61
N CYS A 121 -9.01 24.05 -6.25
CA CYS A 121 -9.90 22.93 -5.90
C CYS A 121 -10.04 21.97 -7.09
N PHE A 122 -10.26 22.49 -8.29
CA PHE A 122 -10.31 21.71 -9.52
C PHE A 122 -9.01 20.94 -9.79
N ILE A 123 -7.85 21.62 -9.69
CA ILE A 123 -6.54 20.98 -9.85
C ILE A 123 -6.36 19.85 -8.83
N ASN A 124 -6.69 20.11 -7.57
CA ASN A 124 -6.56 19.11 -6.51
C ASN A 124 -7.50 17.92 -6.72
N GLU A 125 -8.71 18.14 -7.20
CA GLU A 125 -9.64 17.06 -7.57
C GLU A 125 -9.15 16.29 -8.79
N ALA A 126 -8.68 16.97 -9.84
CA ALA A 126 -8.10 16.33 -11.02
C ALA A 126 -6.87 15.49 -10.67
N LEU A 127 -6.00 15.99 -9.78
CA LEU A 127 -4.88 15.24 -9.23
C LEU A 127 -5.35 14.03 -8.43
N ARG A 128 -6.37 14.16 -7.56
CA ARG A 128 -6.96 13.03 -6.84
C ARG A 128 -7.55 11.98 -7.80
N ARG A 129 -8.24 12.41 -8.85
CA ARG A 129 -8.81 11.52 -9.88
C ARG A 129 -7.73 10.81 -10.69
N ASN A 130 -6.68 11.52 -11.10
CA ASN A 130 -5.51 10.92 -11.76
C ASN A 130 -4.73 9.97 -10.85
N THR A 131 -4.70 10.26 -9.55
CA THR A 131 -4.10 9.40 -8.53
C THR A 131 -4.95 8.13 -8.33
N ALA A 132 -6.27 8.26 -8.38
CA ALA A 132 -7.22 7.14 -8.30
C ALA A 132 -7.24 6.27 -9.58
N THR A 133 -6.88 6.80 -10.75
CA THR A 133 -6.80 6.01 -11.99
C THR A 133 -5.51 5.18 -12.12
N MET A 134 -4.47 5.43 -11.30
CA MET A 134 -3.22 4.66 -11.35
C MET A 134 -3.23 3.37 -10.52
N LEU A 135 -4.06 3.27 -9.48
CA LEU A 135 -4.17 2.09 -8.62
C LEU A 135 -5.62 1.62 -8.49
N ALA A 136 -5.87 0.35 -8.80
CA ALA A 136 -7.16 -0.29 -8.64
C ALA A 136 -7.21 -1.19 -7.39
N ILE A 137 -8.41 -1.45 -6.87
CA ILE A 137 -8.60 -2.43 -5.80
C ILE A 137 -8.04 -3.79 -6.23
N GLY A 138 -7.31 -4.44 -5.32
CA GLY A 138 -6.59 -5.68 -5.55
C GLY A 138 -5.21 -5.49 -6.18
N ASP A 139 -4.78 -4.27 -6.50
CA ASP A 139 -3.41 -4.03 -6.97
C ASP A 139 -2.40 -4.24 -5.84
N CYS A 140 -1.28 -4.88 -6.19
CA CYS A 140 -0.13 -5.01 -5.32
C CYS A 140 0.78 -3.79 -5.49
N VAL A 141 1.19 -3.21 -4.36
CA VAL A 141 2.05 -2.03 -4.31
C VAL A 141 3.22 -2.26 -3.37
N ILE A 142 4.33 -1.59 -3.63
CA ILE A 142 5.49 -1.53 -2.73
C ILE A 142 5.73 -0.10 -2.32
N THR A 143 6.13 0.09 -1.07
CA THR A 143 6.71 1.36 -0.62
C THR A 143 8.19 1.17 -0.32
N SER A 144 9.01 2.10 -0.78
CA SER A 144 10.45 2.15 -0.52
C SER A 144 10.80 2.92 0.75
N GLN A 145 9.81 3.58 1.37
CA GLN A 145 9.99 4.44 2.54
C GLN A 145 8.97 4.11 3.64
N VAL A 146 9.21 4.62 4.84
CA VAL A 146 8.25 4.47 5.94
C VAL A 146 7.08 5.43 5.73
N LEU A 147 5.86 4.91 5.65
CA LEU A 147 4.66 5.72 5.47
C LEU A 147 3.89 5.85 6.79
N GLN A 148 3.34 7.04 7.03
CA GLN A 148 2.51 7.27 8.21
C GLN A 148 1.09 6.76 7.95
N SER A 149 0.59 5.91 8.86
CA SER A 149 -0.78 5.39 8.83
C SER A 149 -1.50 5.63 10.16
N ASN A 150 -2.81 5.40 10.16
CA ASN A 150 -3.64 5.47 11.38
C ASN A 150 -3.22 4.45 12.46
N GLN A 151 -2.56 3.35 12.10
CA GLN A 151 -2.10 2.30 13.01
C GLN A 151 -0.59 2.40 13.32
N GLY A 152 0.05 3.51 12.94
CA GLY A 152 1.48 3.74 13.11
C GLY A 152 2.27 3.66 11.79
N PRO A 153 3.61 3.69 11.85
CA PRO A 153 4.44 3.67 10.66
C PRO A 153 4.36 2.32 9.93
N LEU A 154 4.03 2.36 8.65
CA LEU A 154 4.14 1.24 7.73
C LEU A 154 5.57 1.15 7.22
N LYS A 155 6.18 -0.01 7.41
CA LYS A 155 7.55 -0.27 6.94
C LYS A 155 7.57 -0.52 5.44
N PRO A 156 8.73 -0.34 4.77
CA PRO A 156 8.94 -0.84 3.42
C PRO A 156 8.62 -2.33 3.33
N ASP A 157 7.54 -2.67 2.62
CA ASP A 157 7.06 -4.03 2.37
C ASP A 157 6.03 -4.01 1.22
N PHE A 158 5.50 -5.17 0.89
CA PHE A 158 4.41 -5.33 -0.07
C PHE A 158 3.04 -5.19 0.59
N TYR A 159 2.18 -4.43 -0.07
CA TYR A 159 0.82 -4.16 0.36
C TYR A 159 -0.16 -4.38 -0.78
N VAL A 160 -1.43 -4.58 -0.44
CA VAL A 160 -2.53 -4.63 -1.41
C VAL A 160 -3.49 -3.51 -1.15
N LEU A 161 -3.92 -2.84 -2.23
CA LEU A 161 -4.96 -1.84 -2.16
C LEU A 161 -6.33 -2.51 -1.98
N LYS A 162 -6.96 -2.33 -0.82
CA LYS A 162 -8.27 -2.88 -0.49
C LYS A 162 -9.41 -1.93 -0.83
N GLY A 163 -9.13 -0.64 -0.83
CA GLY A 163 -10.09 0.41 -1.08
C GLY A 163 -9.37 1.74 -1.23
N HIS A 164 -9.94 2.62 -2.02
CA HIS A 164 -9.45 3.97 -2.21
C HIS A 164 -10.63 4.93 -2.23
N ASP A 165 -10.56 5.99 -1.42
CA ASP A 165 -11.55 7.06 -1.44
C ASP A 165 -10.92 8.41 -1.06
N LEU A 166 -11.23 9.46 -1.81
CA LEU A 166 -10.84 10.86 -1.55
C LEU A 166 -9.35 11.07 -1.15
N GLY A 167 -8.43 10.32 -1.77
CA GLY A 167 -6.99 10.40 -1.48
C GLY A 167 -6.56 9.64 -0.22
N PHE A 168 -7.40 8.75 0.29
CA PHE A 168 -7.05 7.74 1.28
C PHE A 168 -7.10 6.36 0.66
N SER A 169 -6.20 5.51 1.11
CA SER A 169 -6.07 4.15 0.64
C SER A 169 -6.03 3.21 1.83
N VAL A 170 -6.90 2.20 1.81
CA VAL A 170 -6.82 1.09 2.75
C VAL A 170 -5.83 0.10 2.16
N LEU A 171 -4.73 -0.10 2.85
CA LEU A 171 -3.66 -1.00 2.44
C LEU A 171 -3.56 -2.16 3.42
N GLU A 172 -3.53 -3.37 2.90
CA GLU A 172 -3.30 -4.56 3.72
C GLU A 172 -1.91 -5.11 3.45
N SER A 173 -1.14 -5.32 4.52
CA SER A 173 0.18 -5.96 4.45
C SER A 173 0.03 -7.40 3.97
N LEU A 174 0.74 -7.76 2.90
CA LEU A 174 0.81 -9.15 2.43
C LEU A 174 1.49 -10.09 3.45
N ARG A 175 2.29 -9.54 4.36
CA ARG A 175 2.97 -10.30 5.41
C ARG A 175 2.06 -10.64 6.57
N THR A 176 1.35 -9.64 7.08
CA THR A 176 0.65 -9.72 8.37
C THR A 176 -0.86 -9.76 8.24
N GLY A 177 -1.40 -9.48 7.05
CA GLY A 177 -2.85 -9.32 6.83
C GLY A 177 -3.44 -8.09 7.55
N ARG A 178 -2.60 -7.23 8.15
CA ARG A 178 -3.09 -6.04 8.85
C ARG A 178 -3.38 -4.93 7.86
N ALA A 179 -4.60 -4.41 7.93
CA ALA A 179 -5.03 -3.26 7.15
C ALA A 179 -4.70 -1.96 7.87
N ALA A 180 -4.27 -0.96 7.10
CA ALA A 180 -3.95 0.38 7.57
C ALA A 180 -4.45 1.42 6.55
N LEU A 181 -4.90 2.56 7.07
CA LEU A 181 -5.33 3.68 6.24
C LEU A 181 -4.15 4.61 6.02
N VAL A 182 -3.79 4.83 4.76
CA VAL A 182 -2.70 5.69 4.33
C VAL A 182 -3.24 6.82 3.48
N LYS A 183 -2.68 8.01 3.66
CA LYS A 183 -3.01 9.16 2.83
C LYS A 183 -2.15 9.16 1.58
N ASN A 184 -2.76 9.40 0.42
CA ASN A 184 -2.12 9.55 -0.89
C ASN A 184 -1.20 8.38 -1.28
N ALA A 185 -1.62 7.14 -1.04
CA ALA A 185 -0.76 5.98 -1.31
C ALA A 185 -0.24 5.93 -2.77
N ALA A 186 -1.03 6.36 -3.76
CA ALA A 186 -0.57 6.38 -5.15
C ALA A 186 0.54 7.39 -5.46
N ALA A 187 0.78 8.39 -4.61
CA ALA A 187 1.91 9.30 -4.76
C ALA A 187 3.22 8.70 -4.21
N ASP A 188 3.12 7.92 -3.13
CA ASP A 188 4.28 7.45 -2.36
C ASP A 188 4.59 5.96 -2.55
N MET A 189 3.88 5.30 -3.48
CA MET A 189 4.00 3.86 -3.73
C MET A 189 4.17 3.54 -5.21
N THR A 190 4.80 2.40 -5.46
CA THR A 190 4.99 1.86 -6.81
C THR A 190 4.10 0.65 -6.99
N LYS A 191 3.25 0.67 -8.02
CA LYS A 191 2.49 -0.50 -8.45
C LYS A 191 3.43 -1.58 -8.95
N ILE A 192 3.22 -2.81 -8.50
CA ILE A 192 3.91 -3.98 -9.03
C ILE A 192 3.05 -4.56 -10.13
N THR A 193 3.61 -4.59 -11.34
CA THR A 193 2.98 -5.29 -12.45
C THR A 193 3.13 -6.79 -12.24
N LEU A 194 2.03 -7.41 -11.80
CA LEU A 194 1.91 -8.86 -11.71
C LEU A 194 1.42 -9.40 -13.04
N THR A 195 2.17 -10.36 -13.60
CA THR A 195 1.87 -10.99 -14.89
C THR A 195 1.20 -12.34 -14.67
N ASN A 196 0.44 -12.80 -15.66
CA ASN A 196 -0.17 -14.14 -15.64
C ASN A 196 0.85 -15.25 -16.00
N ASP A 197 2.04 -14.88 -16.47
CA ASP A 197 3.15 -15.80 -16.73
C ASP A 197 3.98 -16.03 -15.46
N LEU A 198 3.64 -17.12 -14.75
CA LEU A 198 4.30 -17.52 -13.52
C LEU A 198 5.73 -18.03 -13.75
N GLU A 199 6.01 -18.67 -14.87
CA GLU A 199 7.32 -19.24 -15.18
C GLU A 199 8.35 -18.14 -15.39
N SER A 200 8.00 -17.13 -16.20
CA SER A 200 8.84 -15.94 -16.39
C SER A 200 9.04 -15.16 -15.08
N ARG A 201 8.05 -15.10 -14.20
CA ARG A 201 8.22 -14.45 -12.91
C ARG A 201 9.14 -15.24 -11.98
N LEU A 202 9.06 -16.57 -11.99
CA LEU A 202 9.89 -17.43 -11.16
C LEU A 202 11.33 -17.52 -11.65
N SER A 203 11.59 -17.40 -12.96
CA SER A 203 12.96 -17.33 -13.48
C SER A 203 13.68 -16.06 -12.99
N ASN A 204 12.95 -14.95 -12.82
CA ASN A 204 13.45 -13.71 -12.22
C ASN A 204 13.58 -13.78 -10.68
N HIS A 205 12.96 -14.78 -10.04
CA HIS A 205 12.98 -14.99 -8.60
C HIS A 205 13.31 -16.45 -8.23
N PRO A 206 14.50 -16.97 -8.61
CA PRO A 206 14.86 -18.38 -8.45
C PRO A 206 14.94 -18.83 -6.98
N ARG A 207 15.03 -17.86 -6.05
CA ARG A 207 15.11 -18.10 -4.61
C ARG A 207 13.75 -18.39 -3.96
N VAL A 208 12.64 -18.41 -4.70
CA VAL A 208 11.32 -18.75 -4.13
C VAL A 208 11.22 -20.26 -3.90
N THR A 209 11.04 -20.64 -2.64
CA THR A 209 10.97 -22.03 -2.17
C THR A 209 9.57 -22.52 -1.87
N SER A 210 8.65 -21.64 -1.50
CA SER A 210 7.26 -22.01 -1.22
C SER A 210 6.27 -20.96 -1.76
N PHE A 211 5.03 -21.38 -1.91
CA PHE A 211 3.95 -20.59 -2.49
C PHE A 211 2.73 -20.59 -1.57
N GLY A 212 1.99 -19.49 -1.58
CA GLY A 212 0.69 -19.38 -0.94
C GLY A 212 -0.21 -18.46 -1.75
N ILE A 213 -1.50 -18.78 -1.80
CA ILE A 213 -2.51 -17.90 -2.40
C ILE A 213 -3.21 -17.16 -1.26
N GLN A 214 -3.24 -15.83 -1.36
CA GLN A 214 -3.94 -15.00 -0.41
C GLN A 214 -5.09 -14.28 -1.10
N ARG A 215 -6.28 -14.41 -0.52
CA ARG A 215 -7.43 -13.57 -0.88
C ARG A 215 -7.14 -12.14 -0.46
N CYS A 216 -7.05 -11.25 -1.43
CA CYS A 216 -6.47 -9.93 -1.25
C CYS A 216 -7.44 -8.78 -1.50
N ALA A 217 -8.59 -8.98 -2.14
CA ALA A 217 -9.68 -8.01 -2.13
C ALA A 217 -10.99 -8.66 -2.57
N ARG A 218 -12.10 -7.94 -2.42
CA ARG A 218 -13.36 -8.25 -3.06
C ARG A 218 -13.96 -6.94 -3.56
N ASN A 219 -14.32 -6.88 -4.84
CA ASN A 219 -15.23 -5.88 -5.36
C ASN A 219 -16.61 -6.52 -5.59
N ASP A 220 -17.60 -5.73 -6.01
CA ASP A 220 -18.99 -6.17 -6.11
C ASP A 220 -19.18 -7.38 -7.05
N ASP A 221 -18.29 -7.56 -8.03
CA ASP A 221 -18.38 -8.63 -9.02
C ASP A 221 -17.36 -9.77 -8.84
N HIS A 222 -16.20 -9.52 -8.22
CA HIS A 222 -15.05 -10.44 -8.24
C HIS A 222 -14.21 -10.47 -6.95
N GLU A 223 -13.70 -11.65 -6.61
CA GLU A 223 -12.67 -11.82 -5.58
C GLU A 223 -11.27 -11.74 -6.21
N HIS A 224 -10.39 -10.96 -5.58
CA HIS A 224 -9.01 -10.80 -6.02
C HIS A 224 -8.12 -11.68 -5.16
N HIS A 225 -7.23 -12.41 -5.81
CA HIS A 225 -6.26 -13.31 -5.19
C HIS A 225 -4.86 -12.93 -5.68
N ILE A 226 -3.87 -13.02 -4.78
CA ILE A 226 -2.47 -12.87 -5.14
C ILE A 226 -1.73 -14.14 -4.77
N LEU A 227 -0.92 -14.63 -5.70
CA LEU A 227 0.07 -15.66 -5.46
C LEU A 227 1.32 -15.04 -4.86
N ILE A 228 1.71 -15.53 -3.70
CA ILE A 228 2.83 -15.04 -2.92
C ILE A 228 3.85 -16.16 -2.82
N GLY A 229 5.06 -15.89 -3.31
CA GLY A 229 6.24 -16.70 -3.07
C GLY A 229 6.93 -16.32 -1.76
N ARG A 230 7.57 -17.28 -1.11
CA ARG A 230 8.52 -17.03 -0.01
C ARG A 230 9.90 -17.57 -0.33
N THR A 231 10.92 -16.81 0.05
CA THR A 231 12.31 -17.27 0.01
C THR A 231 12.68 -18.05 1.28
N PRO A 232 13.85 -18.74 1.33
CA PRO A 232 14.32 -19.41 2.56
C PRO A 232 14.43 -18.48 3.76
N SER A 233 14.72 -17.20 3.52
CA SER A 233 14.80 -16.16 4.56
C SER A 233 13.43 -15.56 4.92
N ASP A 234 12.34 -16.18 4.50
CA ASP A 234 10.95 -15.73 4.70
C ASP A 234 10.63 -14.35 4.10
N ASN A 235 11.37 -13.94 3.06
CA ASN A 235 11.06 -12.73 2.30
C ASN A 235 9.92 -13.02 1.32
N LEU A 236 8.94 -12.13 1.30
CA LEU A 236 7.76 -12.25 0.44
C LEU A 236 8.10 -11.77 -0.97
N VAL A 237 7.56 -12.46 -1.96
CA VAL A 237 7.67 -12.09 -3.37
C VAL A 237 6.28 -12.23 -3.98
N PRO A 238 5.58 -11.13 -4.30
CA PRO A 238 4.35 -11.19 -5.08
C PRO A 238 4.64 -11.70 -6.49
N LEU A 239 3.94 -12.74 -6.93
CA LEU A 239 4.23 -13.44 -8.19
C LEU A 239 3.16 -13.22 -9.26
N ALA A 240 1.89 -13.42 -8.92
CA ALA A 240 0.78 -13.32 -9.85
C ALA A 240 -0.48 -12.80 -9.14
N LYS A 241 -1.44 -12.30 -9.92
CA LYS A 241 -2.77 -11.89 -9.46
C LYS A 241 -3.81 -12.66 -10.26
N ALA A 242 -4.91 -13.02 -9.61
CA ALA A 242 -6.08 -13.60 -10.24
C ALA A 242 -7.34 -12.82 -9.80
N VAL A 243 -8.22 -12.52 -10.74
CA VAL A 243 -9.50 -11.86 -10.52
C VAL A 243 -10.63 -12.82 -10.90
N GLY A 244 -11.46 -13.16 -9.92
CA GLY A 244 -12.53 -14.14 -10.11
C GLY A 244 -12.04 -15.59 -10.09
N LYS A 245 -12.96 -16.51 -10.37
CA LYS A 245 -12.75 -17.95 -10.21
C LYS A 245 -11.88 -18.55 -11.31
N ASP A 246 -12.14 -18.21 -12.57
CA ASP A 246 -11.46 -18.84 -13.70
C ASP A 246 -9.95 -18.54 -13.71
N GLU A 247 -9.56 -17.30 -13.42
CA GLU A 247 -8.14 -16.93 -13.28
C GLU A 247 -7.48 -17.61 -12.07
N LEU A 248 -8.23 -17.81 -10.98
CA LEU A 248 -7.74 -18.50 -9.78
C LEU A 248 -7.50 -19.98 -10.08
N ASP A 249 -8.43 -20.64 -10.77
CA ASP A 249 -8.32 -22.04 -11.18
C ASP A 249 -7.15 -22.24 -12.15
N PHE A 250 -6.97 -21.30 -13.10
CA PHE A 250 -5.81 -21.29 -14.00
C PHE A 250 -4.49 -21.11 -13.23
N MET A 251 -4.41 -20.11 -12.34
CA MET A 251 -3.22 -19.84 -11.53
C MET A 251 -2.85 -21.04 -10.64
N THR A 252 -3.85 -21.69 -10.04
CA THR A 252 -3.66 -22.88 -9.21
C THR A 252 -3.15 -24.06 -10.03
N SER A 253 -3.70 -24.26 -11.23
CA SER A 253 -3.24 -25.31 -12.17
C SER A 253 -1.79 -25.09 -12.58
N ARG A 254 -1.40 -23.86 -12.92
CA ARG A 254 -0.01 -23.52 -13.25
C ARG A 254 0.95 -23.71 -12.08
N MET A 255 0.53 -23.35 -10.88
CA MET A 255 1.35 -23.58 -9.68
C MET A 255 1.60 -25.07 -9.44
N TRP A 256 0.58 -25.92 -9.68
CA TRP A 256 0.72 -27.37 -9.60
C TRP A 256 1.72 -27.92 -10.63
N GLU A 257 1.66 -27.46 -11.89
CA GLU A 257 2.62 -27.84 -12.93
C GLU A 257 4.06 -27.49 -12.52
N VAL A 258 4.29 -26.25 -12.05
CA VAL A 258 5.60 -25.80 -11.57
C VAL A 258 6.08 -26.65 -10.38
N ALA A 259 5.20 -26.95 -9.43
CA ALA A 259 5.54 -27.78 -8.27
C ALA A 259 5.93 -29.20 -8.70
N LYS A 260 5.20 -29.78 -9.66
CA LYS A 260 5.50 -31.09 -10.24
C LYS A 260 6.86 -31.09 -10.94
N THR A 261 7.15 -30.11 -11.79
CA THR A 261 8.46 -29.99 -12.47
C THR A 261 9.60 -29.82 -11.47
N LYS A 262 9.41 -29.02 -10.40
CA LYS A 262 10.39 -28.90 -9.31
C LYS A 262 10.61 -30.23 -8.59
N GLN A 263 9.55 -30.95 -8.28
CA GLN A 263 9.65 -32.26 -7.62
C GLN A 263 10.32 -33.31 -8.50
N GLU A 264 10.01 -33.35 -9.80
CA GLU A 264 10.68 -34.21 -10.78
C GLU A 264 12.16 -33.86 -10.93
N SER A 265 12.51 -32.56 -10.93
CA SER A 265 13.91 -32.09 -10.96
C SER A 265 14.66 -32.43 -9.68
N LEU A 266 14.03 -32.31 -8.52
CA LEU A 266 14.63 -32.72 -7.24
C LEU A 266 14.81 -34.24 -7.19
N ARG A 267 13.85 -35.00 -7.70
CA ARG A 267 13.94 -36.46 -7.77
C ARG A 267 15.04 -36.92 -8.72
N SER A 268 15.23 -36.24 -9.85
CA SER A 268 16.34 -36.54 -10.77
C SER A 268 17.70 -36.15 -10.17
N LEU A 269 17.76 -35.06 -9.40
CA LEU A 269 18.93 -34.70 -8.60
C LEU A 269 19.23 -35.74 -7.50
N GLU A 270 18.23 -36.23 -6.76
CA GLU A 270 18.43 -37.30 -5.77
C GLU A 270 18.93 -38.61 -6.38
N GLN A 271 18.60 -38.86 -7.65
CA GLN A 271 19.11 -40.00 -8.41
C GLN A 271 20.52 -39.75 -8.98
N SER A 272 21.02 -38.51 -8.96
CA SER A 272 22.38 -38.19 -9.37
C SER A 272 23.39 -38.77 -8.39
N PRO A 273 24.35 -39.62 -8.85
CA PRO A 273 25.40 -40.15 -8.00
C PRO A 273 26.21 -39.07 -7.28
N ILE A 274 26.38 -37.92 -7.94
CA ILE A 274 27.13 -36.77 -7.42
C ILE A 274 26.37 -36.08 -6.29
N TYR A 275 25.08 -35.79 -6.48
CA TYR A 275 24.26 -35.15 -5.45
C TYR A 275 24.04 -36.08 -4.25
N LYS A 276 23.85 -37.38 -4.48
CA LYS A 276 23.78 -38.39 -3.42
C LYS A 276 25.07 -38.44 -2.60
N TYR A 277 26.23 -38.50 -3.27
CA TYR A 277 27.53 -38.41 -2.61
C TYR A 277 27.68 -37.12 -1.79
N MET A 278 27.30 -35.97 -2.34
CA MET A 278 27.39 -34.68 -1.64
C MET A 278 26.44 -34.59 -0.43
N ARG A 279 25.22 -35.11 -0.55
CA ARG A 279 24.25 -35.18 0.56
C ARG A 279 24.73 -36.11 1.67
N ASP A 280 25.20 -37.29 1.31
CA ASP A 280 25.66 -38.30 2.28
C ASP A 280 26.94 -37.83 3.03
N ASN A 281 27.63 -36.80 2.53
CA ASN A 281 28.77 -36.13 3.17
C ASN A 281 28.46 -34.72 3.72
N ASN A 282 27.18 -34.31 3.81
CA ASN A 282 26.74 -32.98 4.29
C ASN A 282 27.31 -31.76 3.51
N LEU A 283 27.66 -31.93 2.24
CA LEU A 283 28.24 -30.87 1.38
C LEU A 283 27.19 -30.08 0.58
N THR A 284 25.91 -30.31 0.85
CA THR A 284 24.80 -29.78 0.03
C THR A 284 24.70 -28.26 0.11
N GLU A 285 24.98 -27.66 1.26
CA GLU A 285 25.01 -26.19 1.44
C GLU A 285 26.15 -25.53 0.65
N ALA A 286 27.35 -26.09 0.69
CA ALA A 286 28.53 -25.55 -0.02
C ALA A 286 28.32 -25.47 -1.54
N VAL A 287 27.65 -26.46 -2.11
CA VAL A 287 27.35 -26.51 -3.56
C VAL A 287 26.26 -25.52 -3.94
N MET A 288 25.24 -25.36 -3.08
CA MET A 288 24.23 -24.33 -3.28
C MET A 288 24.81 -22.92 -3.18
N GLU A 289 25.84 -22.69 -2.37
CA GLU A 289 26.58 -21.44 -2.28
C GLU A 289 27.45 -21.18 -3.51
N GLN A 290 28.16 -22.20 -3.99
CA GLN A 290 28.97 -22.12 -5.21
C GLN A 290 28.12 -21.80 -6.46
N ALA A 291 26.96 -22.44 -6.59
CA ALA A 291 26.00 -22.18 -7.66
C ALA A 291 25.41 -20.74 -7.60
N ARG A 292 25.51 -20.05 -6.46
CA ARG A 292 25.09 -18.67 -6.27
C ARG A 292 26.20 -17.65 -6.56
N GLY A 293 27.39 -18.09 -7.00
CA GLY A 293 28.56 -17.22 -7.22
C GLY A 293 29.17 -16.68 -5.92
N ILE A 294 28.84 -17.30 -4.77
CA ILE A 294 29.43 -17.00 -3.47
C ILE A 294 30.52 -18.05 -3.26
N GLU A 295 31.74 -17.61 -2.99
CA GLU A 295 32.87 -18.50 -2.72
C GLU A 295 32.57 -19.28 -1.41
N PRO A 296 32.34 -20.61 -1.46
CA PRO A 296 31.96 -21.36 -0.28
C PRO A 296 33.12 -21.43 0.70
N GLN A 297 32.88 -21.07 1.96
CA GLN A 297 33.91 -21.00 3.01
C GLN A 297 34.57 -22.37 3.30
N ILE A 298 33.90 -23.47 2.93
CA ILE A 298 34.40 -24.86 3.07
C ILE A 298 35.45 -25.20 1.99
N LEU A 299 35.43 -24.55 0.82
CA LEU A 299 36.41 -24.82 -0.25
C LEU A 299 37.76 -24.12 -0.01
N SER A 300 37.82 -23.10 0.86
CA SER A 300 39.06 -22.44 1.28
C SER A 300 39.97 -23.36 2.11
N ASP A 301 39.40 -24.32 2.82
CA ASP A 301 40.14 -25.23 3.73
C ASP A 301 40.28 -26.65 3.17
N LEU A 302 39.75 -26.90 1.96
CA LEU A 302 39.82 -28.22 1.33
C LEU A 302 41.19 -28.38 0.64
N VAL A 303 42.18 -28.81 1.41
CA VAL A 303 43.43 -29.35 0.85
C VAL A 303 43.07 -30.67 0.15
N ILE A 304 42.82 -30.59 -1.15
CA ILE A 304 42.80 -31.77 -2.00
C ILE A 304 44.25 -32.25 -2.10
N GLU A 305 44.64 -33.22 -1.26
CA GLU A 305 45.83 -34.01 -1.52
C GLU A 305 45.60 -34.77 -2.84
N VAL A 306 46.09 -34.18 -3.93
CA VAL A 306 46.28 -34.91 -5.17
C VAL A 306 47.39 -35.92 -4.89
N THR A 307 47.02 -37.11 -4.45
CA THR A 307 47.93 -38.24 -4.50
C THR A 307 48.16 -38.47 -5.99
N ALA A 308 49.39 -38.19 -6.45
CA ALA A 308 49.78 -38.57 -7.80
C ALA A 308 49.40 -40.05 -7.99
N PRO A 309 48.83 -40.45 -9.15
CA PRO A 309 48.72 -41.86 -9.44
C PRO A 309 50.11 -42.44 -9.22
N GLN A 310 50.22 -43.47 -8.38
CA GLN A 310 51.47 -44.18 -8.19
C GLN A 310 52.03 -44.41 -9.59
N SER A 311 53.19 -43.78 -9.85
CA SER A 311 53.97 -44.02 -11.05
C SER A 311 53.96 -45.51 -11.29
N GLU A 312 53.52 -45.89 -12.48
CA GLU A 312 53.59 -47.25 -13.00
C GLU A 312 54.86 -47.89 -12.46
N GLN A 313 54.71 -48.90 -11.61
CA GLN A 313 55.81 -49.80 -11.36
C GLN A 313 56.15 -50.36 -12.74
N GLU A 314 57.28 -49.91 -13.29
CA GLU A 314 58.01 -50.62 -14.31
C GLU A 314 58.15 -52.06 -13.82
N TYR A 315 57.26 -52.93 -14.28
CA TYR A 315 57.53 -54.34 -14.32
C TYR A 315 58.55 -54.52 -15.45
N THR A 316 59.83 -54.43 -15.09
CA THR A 316 60.88 -55.15 -15.80
C THR A 316 60.55 -56.64 -15.69
N VAL A 317 59.80 -57.16 -16.66
CA VAL A 317 59.86 -58.58 -16.97
C VAL A 317 61.19 -58.76 -17.71
N GLU A 318 62.19 -59.24 -16.98
CA GLU A 318 63.42 -59.73 -17.57
C GLU A 318 63.08 -60.75 -18.66
N SER A 319 63.34 -60.38 -19.92
CA SER A 319 63.49 -61.35 -21.00
C SER A 319 64.84 -62.05 -20.84
N ASN A 320 64.92 -62.97 -19.88
CA ASN A 320 65.95 -64.00 -19.86
C ASN A 320 65.32 -65.29 -20.38
N GLY A 321 65.23 -65.43 -21.70
CA GLY A 321 65.50 -66.73 -22.30
C GLY A 321 67.02 -66.84 -22.56
N PRO A 322 67.61 -68.03 -22.80
CA PRO A 322 66.99 -69.36 -22.94
C PRO A 322 67.76 -70.50 -22.21
N SER A 323 67.40 -71.76 -22.52
CA SER A 323 68.04 -73.07 -22.21
C SER A 323 67.45 -73.75 -20.96
N ILE A 324 66.83 -74.93 -21.02
CA ILE A 324 67.06 -76.17 -21.80
C ILE A 324 65.73 -76.75 -22.27
#